data_AF-F0BJZ2-F1
#
_entry.id   AF-F0BJZ2-F1
#
_cell.length_a   1.000
_cell.length_b   1.000
_cell.length_c   1.000
_cell.angle_alpha   90.00
_cell.angle_beta   90.00
_cell.angle_gamma   90.00
#
_symmetry.space_group_name_H-M   'P 1'
#
loop_
_entity.id
_entity.type
_entity.pdbx_description
1 polymer ?
#
loop_
_entity_poly.entity_id
_entity_poly.type
_entity_poly.pdbx_seq_one_letter_code
_entity_poly.pdbx_strand_id
1 'polypeptide(L)'
;MSAQPHHLRHVDVPAVPRDVTHRLGRLAVGALHAELACAPKPGLVTPFDSGSHADMDASTFLRSLFALRGYFVAIAQAGSDNAPFARLRDLGIAAEAAMLRATGGINTHRGAIFSLGLLTAQAARLRVAHGHRPSAEAVCDGVQMWRTALHAAPLDPRSNGQRVRAQHKVGGVREQAAAGYPLLREIALPSLRAALDSGATQDAALAQTLMQLVAQVDDLNLLHRGGAEGLAYAKAQARSFLDAGGVAQPGWRDQLSSIGTQFVARRLSPGGSADLLACAWFLHRQETV
;
A
#
# COMPACT_ATOMS: atom_id res chain seq x y z
N MET A 1 -8.50 -15.33 63.22
CA MET A 1 -7.72 -15.65 62.01
C MET A 1 -8.28 -14.81 60.87
N SER A 2 -7.69 -13.63 60.64
CA SER A 2 -8.15 -12.69 59.60
C SER A 2 -7.59 -13.10 58.24
N ALA A 3 -8.46 -13.36 57.28
CA ALA A 3 -8.10 -13.57 55.89
C ALA A 3 -7.86 -12.20 55.23
N GLN A 4 -6.65 -11.96 54.73
CA GLN A 4 -6.33 -10.80 53.89
C GLN A 4 -6.85 -11.05 52.45
N PRO A 5 -7.47 -10.06 51.80
CA PRO A 5 -7.83 -10.18 50.40
C PRO A 5 -6.60 -9.97 49.52
N HIS A 6 -6.30 -10.97 48.69
CA HIS A 6 -5.30 -10.86 47.63
C HIS A 6 -5.75 -9.83 46.60
N HIS A 7 -5.12 -8.65 46.60
CA HIS A 7 -5.21 -7.69 45.52
C HIS A 7 -4.63 -8.29 44.25
N LEU A 8 -5.49 -8.63 43.29
CA LEU A 8 -5.11 -8.86 41.90
C LEU A 8 -4.50 -7.56 41.37
N ARG A 9 -3.19 -7.56 41.13
CA ARG A 9 -2.50 -6.48 40.43
C ARG A 9 -3.07 -6.39 39.02
N HIS A 10 -3.78 -5.31 38.73
CA HIS A 10 -3.98 -4.87 37.36
C HIS A 10 -2.59 -4.69 36.74
N VAL A 11 -2.28 -5.52 35.75
CA VAL A 11 -1.11 -5.31 34.91
C VAL A 11 -1.45 -4.11 34.04
N ASP A 12 -0.91 -2.94 34.39
CA ASP A 12 -0.94 -1.77 33.52
C ASP A 12 -0.26 -2.16 32.20
N VAL A 13 -1.07 -2.32 31.15
CA VAL A 13 -0.56 -2.38 29.79
C VAL A 13 0.09 -1.03 29.55
N PRO A 14 1.42 -0.95 29.29
CA PRO A 14 2.08 0.33 29.14
C PRO A 14 1.40 1.08 27.99
N ALA A 15 0.80 2.23 28.32
CA ALA A 15 0.23 3.13 27.33
C ALA A 15 1.33 3.47 26.33
N VAL A 16 1.09 3.16 25.06
CA VAL A 16 2.03 3.50 24.00
C VAL A 16 2.24 5.01 24.04
N PRO A 17 3.49 5.49 24.02
CA PRO A 17 3.73 6.92 23.88
C PRO A 17 3.00 7.38 22.61
N ARG A 18 2.16 8.42 22.70
CA ARG A 18 1.46 9.04 21.54
C ARG A 18 2.39 9.26 20.34
N ASP A 19 3.71 9.36 20.55
CA ASP A 19 4.70 9.43 19.48
C ASP A 19 4.68 8.24 18.51
N VAL A 20 4.43 7.00 18.94
CA VAL A 20 4.50 5.82 18.04
C VAL A 20 3.38 5.84 16.99
N THR A 21 2.13 6.06 17.41
CA THR A 21 0.98 6.07 16.51
C THR A 21 1.03 7.25 15.54
N HIS A 22 1.45 8.43 16.03
CA HIS A 22 1.71 9.58 15.17
C HIS A 22 2.89 9.34 14.20
N ARG A 23 3.96 8.67 14.64
CA ARG A 23 5.10 8.33 13.78
C ARG A 23 4.68 7.39 12.67
N LEU A 24 4.01 6.29 12.99
CA LEU A 24 3.50 5.35 11.98
C LEU A 24 2.52 6.03 11.02
N GLY A 25 1.65 6.90 11.54
CA GLY A 25 0.77 7.73 10.71
C GLY A 25 1.53 8.63 9.73
N ARG A 26 2.59 9.31 10.19
CA ARG A 26 3.46 10.12 9.31
C ARG A 26 4.19 9.27 8.27
N LEU A 27 4.66 8.08 8.64
CA LEU A 27 5.32 7.16 7.70
C LEU A 27 4.36 6.68 6.62
N ALA A 28 3.11 6.36 6.96
CA ALA A 28 2.09 5.96 6.00
C ALA A 28 1.75 7.09 5.02
N VAL A 29 1.53 8.32 5.51
CA VAL A 29 1.34 9.50 4.64
C VAL A 29 2.57 9.76 3.77
N GLY A 30 3.76 9.65 4.36
CA GLY A 30 5.03 9.81 3.65
C GLY A 30 5.22 8.77 2.55
N ALA A 31 4.69 7.56 2.72
CA ALA A 31 4.76 6.53 1.70
C ALA A 31 3.87 6.78 0.50
N LEU A 32 2.65 7.27 0.72
CA LEU A 32 1.80 7.71 -0.38
C LEU A 32 2.37 8.95 -1.08
N HIS A 33 3.02 9.85 -0.34
CA HIS A 33 3.73 10.97 -0.95
C HIS A 33 4.95 10.51 -1.77
N ALA A 34 5.73 9.54 -1.28
CA ALA A 34 6.86 8.99 -2.01
C ALA A 34 6.42 8.28 -3.30
N GLU A 35 5.29 7.56 -3.25
CA GLU A 35 4.66 6.96 -4.43
C GLU A 35 4.25 8.02 -5.46
N LEU A 36 3.63 9.13 -5.04
CA LEU A 36 3.28 10.23 -5.93
C LEU A 36 4.52 10.91 -6.51
N ALA A 37 5.54 11.14 -5.68
CA ALA A 37 6.78 11.84 -6.08
C ALA A 37 7.66 11.02 -7.02
N CYS A 38 7.51 9.68 -7.02
CA CYS A 38 8.26 8.80 -7.90
C CYS A 38 7.94 9.11 -9.37
N ALA A 39 8.94 9.63 -10.10
CA ALA A 39 8.86 9.94 -11.52
C ALA A 39 10.18 9.61 -12.23
N PRO A 40 10.16 9.06 -13.45
CA PRO A 40 8.98 8.67 -14.23
C PRO A 40 8.30 7.41 -13.70
N LYS A 41 6.98 7.31 -13.89
CA LYS A 41 6.14 6.21 -13.38
C LYS A 41 5.08 5.79 -14.41
N PRO A 42 5.29 4.71 -15.19
CA PRO A 42 4.49 4.45 -16.38
C PRO A 42 2.98 4.37 -16.17
N GLY A 43 2.23 5.26 -16.84
CA GLY A 43 0.76 5.27 -16.87
C GLY A 43 0.06 5.75 -15.60
N LEU A 44 0.82 6.06 -14.54
CA LEU A 44 0.32 6.53 -13.26
C LEU A 44 0.48 8.05 -13.13
N VAL A 45 -0.25 8.65 -12.21
CA VAL A 45 -0.10 10.08 -11.87
C VAL A 45 1.28 10.33 -11.27
N THR A 46 1.95 11.38 -11.73
CA THR A 46 3.21 11.92 -11.21
C THR A 46 2.98 13.36 -10.75
N PRO A 47 4.00 14.06 -10.18
CA PRO A 47 3.88 15.48 -9.90
C PRO A 47 3.77 16.33 -11.17
N PHE A 48 4.12 15.78 -12.32
CA PHE A 48 4.28 16.50 -13.58
C PHE A 48 3.18 16.17 -14.60
N ASP A 49 2.49 15.04 -14.47
CA ASP A 49 1.48 14.58 -15.42
C ASP A 49 0.42 13.66 -14.78
N SER A 50 -0.73 13.53 -15.46
CA SER A 50 -1.86 12.70 -15.01
C SER A 50 -1.75 11.23 -15.43
N GLY A 51 -0.66 10.82 -16.07
CA GLY A 51 -0.49 9.50 -16.66
C GLY A 51 -1.65 9.15 -17.57
N SER A 52 -2.19 7.94 -17.39
CA SER A 52 -3.32 7.44 -18.18
C SER A 52 -4.68 7.93 -17.67
N HIS A 53 -4.73 8.86 -16.73
CA HIS A 53 -5.96 9.35 -16.11
C HIS A 53 -6.45 10.65 -16.75
N ALA A 54 -7.76 10.77 -16.87
CA ALA A 54 -8.44 12.01 -17.29
C ALA A 54 -9.20 12.67 -16.12
N ASP A 55 -9.32 11.95 -15.00
CA ASP A 55 -10.14 12.28 -13.84
C ASP A 55 -9.32 12.64 -12.61
N MET A 56 -7.98 12.50 -12.63
CA MET A 56 -7.12 12.79 -11.49
C MET A 56 -5.74 13.26 -11.92
N ASP A 57 -5.15 14.09 -11.07
CA ASP A 57 -3.83 14.71 -11.20
C ASP A 57 -3.13 14.79 -9.83
N ALA A 58 -1.91 15.35 -9.79
CA ALA A 58 -1.16 15.53 -8.56
C ALA A 58 -1.93 16.32 -7.49
N SER A 59 -2.67 17.37 -7.88
CA SER A 59 -3.49 18.17 -6.97
C SER A 59 -4.56 17.30 -6.28
N THR A 60 -5.21 16.42 -7.04
CA THR A 60 -6.22 15.50 -6.54
C THR A 60 -5.64 14.47 -5.57
N PHE A 61 -4.43 13.96 -5.86
CA PHE A 61 -3.68 13.12 -4.92
C PHE A 61 -3.33 13.85 -3.63
N LEU A 62 -2.84 15.09 -3.71
CA LEU A 62 -2.51 15.89 -2.53
C LEU A 62 -3.75 16.14 -1.66
N ARG A 63 -4.89 16.52 -2.25
CA ARG A 63 -6.17 16.66 -1.51
C ARG A 63 -6.54 15.39 -0.75
N SER A 64 -6.40 14.23 -1.40
CA SER A 64 -6.60 12.93 -0.74
C SER A 64 -5.63 12.70 0.42
N LEU A 65 -4.34 12.95 0.22
CA LEU A 65 -3.32 12.83 1.26
C LEU A 65 -3.64 13.70 2.48
N PHE A 66 -4.07 14.94 2.28
CA PHE A 66 -4.52 15.83 3.36
C PHE A 66 -5.71 15.24 4.14
N ALA A 67 -6.70 14.69 3.45
CA ALA A 67 -7.87 14.06 4.08
C ALA A 67 -7.53 12.80 4.89
N LEU A 68 -6.49 12.06 4.48
CA LEU A 68 -6.11 10.78 5.09
C LEU A 68 -5.13 10.88 6.26
N ARG A 69 -4.56 12.06 6.56
CA ARG A 69 -3.53 12.21 7.62
C ARG A 69 -4.01 11.73 8.98
N GLY A 70 -5.22 12.15 9.38
CA GLY A 70 -5.81 11.76 10.66
C GLY A 70 -6.18 10.28 10.72
N TYR A 71 -6.57 9.70 9.58
CA TYR A 71 -6.92 8.29 9.50
C TYR A 71 -5.74 7.38 9.86
N PHE A 72 -4.55 7.63 9.31
CA PHE A 72 -3.40 6.76 9.58
C PHE A 72 -2.95 6.79 11.05
N VAL A 73 -3.13 7.92 11.75
CA VAL A 73 -2.92 7.98 13.20
C VAL A 73 -4.00 7.20 13.95
N ALA A 74 -5.27 7.38 13.57
CA ALA A 74 -6.39 6.71 14.22
C ALA A 74 -6.34 5.18 14.06
N ILE A 75 -5.96 4.68 12.88
CA ILE A 75 -5.85 3.25 12.63
C ILE A 75 -4.61 2.64 13.29
N ALA A 76 -3.50 3.39 13.39
CA ALA A 76 -2.36 3.01 14.22
C ALA A 76 -2.77 2.88 15.69
N GLN A 77 -3.51 3.85 16.23
CA GLN A 77 -4.02 3.81 17.61
C GLN A 77 -4.92 2.59 17.83
N ALA A 78 -5.88 2.35 16.94
CA ALA A 78 -6.74 1.17 17.04
C ALA A 78 -5.95 -0.15 16.99
N GLY A 79 -4.87 -0.21 16.21
CA GLY A 79 -3.93 -1.33 16.22
C GLY A 79 -3.20 -1.48 17.56
N SER A 80 -2.66 -0.39 18.10
CA SER A 80 -2.01 -0.36 19.42
C SER A 80 -2.93 -0.79 20.56
N ASP A 81 -4.20 -0.40 20.51
CA ASP A 81 -5.22 -0.76 21.49
C ASP A 81 -5.72 -2.21 21.31
N ASN A 82 -5.17 -2.95 20.34
CA ASN A 82 -5.61 -4.29 19.93
C ASN A 82 -7.12 -4.34 19.65
N ALA A 83 -7.66 -3.28 19.02
CA ALA A 83 -9.08 -3.15 18.73
C ALA A 83 -9.57 -4.26 17.78
N PRO A 84 -10.85 -4.67 17.88
CA PRO A 84 -11.41 -5.66 16.97
C PRO A 84 -11.41 -5.17 15.52
N PHE A 85 -11.33 -6.09 14.55
CA PHE A 85 -11.32 -5.76 13.12
C PHE A 85 -12.48 -4.86 12.68
N ALA A 86 -13.66 -5.00 13.29
CA ALA A 86 -14.81 -4.14 13.02
C ALA A 86 -14.46 -2.65 13.20
N ARG A 87 -13.67 -2.30 14.23
CA ARG A 87 -13.22 -0.93 14.46
C ARG A 87 -12.28 -0.44 13.36
N LEU A 88 -11.35 -1.27 12.91
CA LEU A 88 -10.44 -0.93 11.79
C LEU A 88 -11.22 -0.72 10.50
N ARG A 89 -12.24 -1.56 10.25
CA ARG A 89 -13.13 -1.45 9.09
C ARG A 89 -13.89 -0.13 9.11
N ASP A 90 -14.46 0.27 10.25
CA ASP A 90 -15.23 1.51 10.35
C ASP A 90 -14.34 2.74 10.11
N LEU A 91 -13.10 2.71 10.62
CA LEU A 91 -12.09 3.75 10.32
C LEU A 91 -11.78 3.80 8.81
N GLY A 92 -11.59 2.65 8.17
CA GLY A 92 -11.33 2.57 6.72
C GLY A 92 -12.49 3.10 5.88
N ILE A 93 -13.74 2.78 6.25
CA ILE A 93 -14.95 3.30 5.57
C ILE A 93 -15.03 4.83 5.72
N ALA A 94 -14.79 5.35 6.92
CA ALA A 94 -14.79 6.78 7.18
C ALA A 94 -13.68 7.50 6.38
N ALA A 95 -12.50 6.87 6.26
CA ALA A 95 -11.37 7.39 5.48
C ALA A 95 -11.66 7.40 3.97
N GLU A 96 -12.28 6.34 3.44
CA GLU A 96 -12.72 6.30 2.03
C GLU A 96 -13.72 7.42 1.75
N ALA A 97 -14.71 7.62 2.62
CA ALA A 97 -15.68 8.70 2.48
C ALA A 97 -15.04 10.09 2.58
N ALA A 98 -14.06 10.28 3.47
CA ALA A 98 -13.33 11.53 3.60
C ALA A 98 -12.48 11.83 2.36
N MET A 99 -11.78 10.82 1.82
CA MET A 99 -11.06 10.92 0.56
C MET A 99 -12.01 11.35 -0.56
N LEU A 100 -13.11 10.61 -0.78
CA LEU A 100 -14.05 10.90 -1.87
C LEU A 100 -14.62 12.31 -1.77
N ARG A 101 -14.93 12.80 -0.56
CA ARG A 101 -15.36 14.21 -0.38
C ARG A 101 -14.27 15.20 -0.78
N ALA A 102 -13.02 14.97 -0.38
CA ALA A 102 -11.91 15.87 -0.68
C ALA A 102 -11.49 15.84 -2.17
N THR A 103 -11.79 14.76 -2.87
CA THR A 103 -11.43 14.57 -4.28
C THR A 103 -12.60 14.76 -5.24
N GLY A 104 -13.79 15.16 -4.79
CA GLY A 104 -14.95 15.36 -5.66
C GLY A 104 -15.52 14.04 -6.23
N GLY A 105 -15.41 12.95 -5.48
CA GLY A 105 -15.88 11.62 -5.86
C GLY A 105 -14.84 10.76 -6.59
N ILE A 106 -13.64 11.30 -6.82
CA ILE A 106 -12.57 10.61 -7.54
C ILE A 106 -11.83 9.64 -6.60
N ASN A 107 -11.70 8.38 -7.03
CA ASN A 107 -10.99 7.36 -6.27
C ASN A 107 -9.48 7.42 -6.52
N THR A 108 -8.72 8.03 -5.60
CA THR A 108 -7.25 8.13 -5.70
C THR A 108 -6.49 7.06 -4.93
N HIS A 109 -7.00 6.62 -3.76
CA HIS A 109 -6.24 5.80 -2.81
C HIS A 109 -7.08 4.72 -2.12
N ARG A 110 -8.21 4.28 -2.68
CA ARG A 110 -9.07 3.29 -1.97
C ARG A 110 -8.33 1.98 -1.65
N GLY A 111 -7.50 1.47 -2.56
CA GLY A 111 -6.71 0.26 -2.32
C GLY A 111 -5.62 0.49 -1.27
N ALA A 112 -4.89 1.60 -1.37
CA ALA A 112 -3.95 2.06 -0.35
C ALA A 112 -4.59 2.21 1.05
N ILE A 113 -5.76 2.87 1.19
CA ILE A 113 -6.46 3.05 2.47
C ILE A 113 -6.65 1.70 3.17
N PHE A 114 -7.03 0.67 2.41
CA PHE A 114 -7.21 -0.67 2.94
C PHE A 114 -5.89 -1.31 3.34
N SER A 115 -4.99 -1.52 2.37
CA SER A 115 -3.77 -2.32 2.61
C SER A 115 -2.81 -1.62 3.57
N LEU A 116 -2.50 -0.35 3.29
CA LEU A 116 -1.61 0.46 4.13
C LEU A 116 -2.22 0.70 5.51
N GLY A 117 -3.54 0.83 5.61
CA GLY A 117 -4.24 0.94 6.89
C GLY A 117 -4.06 -0.27 7.78
N LEU A 118 -4.26 -1.49 7.24
CA LEU A 118 -4.06 -2.74 7.99
C LEU A 118 -2.59 -2.95 8.39
N LEU A 119 -1.65 -2.66 7.48
CA LEU A 119 -0.22 -2.75 7.79
C LEU A 119 0.16 -1.74 8.88
N THR A 120 -0.41 -0.52 8.85
CA THR A 120 -0.18 0.51 9.87
C THR A 120 -0.72 0.08 11.24
N ALA A 121 -1.94 -0.46 11.31
CA ALA A 121 -2.49 -1.02 12.54
C ALA A 121 -1.61 -2.15 13.07
N GLN A 122 -1.15 -3.04 12.20
CA GLN A 122 -0.40 -4.20 12.63
C GLN A 122 1.01 -3.87 13.09
N ALA A 123 1.69 -2.93 12.41
CA ALA A 123 2.97 -2.39 12.87
C ALA A 123 2.84 -1.77 14.26
N ALA A 124 1.76 -1.01 14.49
CA ALA A 124 1.48 -0.41 15.79
C ALA A 124 1.28 -1.48 16.86
N ARG A 125 0.40 -2.46 16.61
CA ARG A 125 0.08 -3.57 17.53
C ARG A 125 1.32 -4.37 17.94
N LEU A 126 2.13 -4.80 16.96
CA LEU A 126 3.34 -5.58 17.20
C LEU A 126 4.39 -4.78 17.99
N ARG A 127 4.51 -3.48 17.70
CA ARG A 127 5.44 -2.60 18.42
C ARG A 127 5.05 -2.44 19.90
N VAL A 128 3.75 -2.43 20.24
CA VAL A 128 3.29 -2.49 21.64
C VAL A 128 3.61 -3.83 22.27
N ALA A 129 3.25 -4.91 21.58
CA ALA A 129 3.35 -6.27 22.12
C ALA A 129 4.79 -6.71 22.39
N HIS A 130 5.75 -6.25 21.57
CA HIS A 130 7.15 -6.67 21.64
C HIS A 130 8.09 -5.61 22.22
N GLY A 131 7.64 -4.35 22.33
CA GLY A 131 8.47 -3.24 22.84
C GLY A 131 9.58 -2.77 21.89
N HIS A 132 9.64 -3.29 20.66
CA HIS A 132 10.61 -2.89 19.64
C HIS A 132 9.96 -2.79 18.24
N ARG A 133 10.71 -2.27 17.26
CA ARG A 133 10.24 -2.22 15.86
C ARG A 133 10.10 -3.65 15.31
N PRO A 134 8.95 -4.04 14.74
CA PRO A 134 8.81 -5.32 14.05
C PRO A 134 9.47 -5.25 12.66
N SER A 135 9.94 -6.39 12.14
CA SER A 135 10.33 -6.49 10.74
C SER A 135 9.10 -6.32 9.83
N ALA A 136 9.33 -5.88 8.60
CA ALA A 136 8.29 -5.77 7.58
C ALA A 136 7.54 -7.09 7.37
N GLU A 137 8.24 -8.21 7.35
CA GLU A 137 7.68 -9.56 7.21
C GLU A 137 6.75 -9.89 8.38
N ALA A 138 7.17 -9.59 9.62
CA ALA A 138 6.34 -9.82 10.80
C ALA A 138 5.06 -8.97 10.78
N VAL A 139 5.13 -7.74 10.27
CA VAL A 139 3.94 -6.90 10.05
C VAL A 139 3.02 -7.54 9.01
N CYS A 140 3.54 -7.95 7.86
CA CYS A 140 2.78 -8.62 6.81
C CYS A 140 2.09 -9.90 7.31
N ASP A 141 2.85 -10.82 7.91
CA ASP A 141 2.33 -12.09 8.41
C ASP A 141 1.33 -11.88 9.54
N GLY A 142 1.59 -10.89 10.39
CA GLY A 142 0.72 -10.58 11.50
C GLY A 142 -0.69 -10.11 11.09
N VAL A 143 -0.87 -9.57 9.88
CA VAL A 143 -2.21 -9.18 9.36
C VAL A 143 -3.14 -10.39 9.22
N GLN A 144 -2.59 -11.60 9.07
CA GLN A 144 -3.37 -12.84 8.98
C GLN A 144 -4.26 -13.09 10.21
N MET A 145 -3.99 -12.43 11.36
CA MET A 145 -4.88 -12.50 12.52
C MET A 145 -6.32 -12.04 12.21
N TRP A 146 -6.50 -11.20 11.19
CA TRP A 146 -7.81 -10.73 10.75
C TRP A 146 -8.39 -11.56 9.60
N ARG A 147 -7.76 -12.67 9.18
CA ARG A 147 -8.18 -13.52 8.05
C ARG A 147 -9.66 -13.88 8.10
N THR A 148 -10.14 -14.43 9.21
CA THR A 148 -11.55 -14.85 9.34
C THR A 148 -12.49 -13.67 9.16
N ALA A 149 -12.18 -12.52 9.77
CA ALA A 149 -13.00 -11.30 9.66
C ALA A 149 -12.94 -10.69 8.25
N LEU A 150 -11.79 -10.76 7.58
CA LEU A 150 -11.60 -10.33 6.20
C LEU A 150 -12.45 -11.14 5.21
N HIS A 151 -12.53 -12.46 5.39
CA HIS A 151 -13.38 -13.33 4.58
C HIS A 151 -14.87 -13.15 4.87
N ALA A 152 -15.24 -12.91 6.13
CA ALA A 152 -16.62 -12.70 6.53
C ALA A 152 -17.16 -11.29 6.16
N ALA A 153 -16.28 -10.33 5.89
CA ALA A 153 -16.70 -8.96 5.58
C ALA A 153 -17.50 -8.89 4.27
N PRO A 154 -18.64 -8.17 4.24
CA PRO A 154 -19.46 -8.08 3.04
C PRO A 154 -18.67 -7.46 1.87
N LEU A 155 -18.93 -7.97 0.67
CA LEU A 155 -18.39 -7.42 -0.58
C LEU A 155 -19.39 -6.40 -1.12
N ASP A 156 -18.89 -5.27 -1.64
CA ASP A 156 -19.73 -4.36 -2.43
C ASP A 156 -19.66 -4.79 -3.91
N PRO A 157 -20.68 -5.51 -4.42
CA PRO A 157 -20.64 -6.07 -5.78
C PRO A 157 -20.59 -4.98 -6.87
N ARG A 158 -20.89 -3.72 -6.52
CA ARG A 158 -20.90 -2.59 -7.45
C ARG A 158 -19.52 -1.98 -7.66
N SER A 159 -18.54 -2.30 -6.82
CA SER A 159 -17.20 -1.77 -6.99
C SER A 159 -16.50 -2.40 -8.21
N ASN A 160 -15.82 -1.57 -9.01
CA ASN A 160 -15.12 -2.03 -10.23
C ASN A 160 -14.14 -3.17 -9.95
N GLY A 161 -13.42 -3.11 -8.83
CA GLY A 161 -12.49 -4.17 -8.41
C GLY A 161 -13.17 -5.52 -8.19
N GLN A 162 -14.41 -5.55 -7.67
CA GLN A 162 -15.15 -6.81 -7.48
C GLN A 162 -15.65 -7.39 -8.81
N ARG A 163 -16.09 -6.54 -9.73
CA ARG A 163 -16.53 -6.96 -11.07
C ARG A 163 -15.38 -7.58 -11.87
N VAL A 164 -14.22 -6.90 -11.90
CA VAL A 164 -13.01 -7.38 -12.58
C VAL A 164 -12.51 -8.66 -11.93
N ARG A 165 -12.56 -8.76 -10.60
CA ARG A 165 -12.19 -9.98 -9.87
C ARG A 165 -13.05 -11.17 -10.29
N ALA A 166 -14.36 -10.99 -10.33
CA ALA A 166 -15.30 -12.04 -10.75
C ALA A 166 -15.07 -12.47 -12.20
N GLN A 167 -14.78 -11.52 -13.08
CA GLN A 167 -14.55 -11.77 -14.50
C GLN A 167 -13.22 -12.50 -14.78
N HIS A 168 -12.14 -12.12 -14.10
CA HIS A 168 -10.80 -12.62 -14.39
C HIS A 168 -10.26 -13.65 -13.39
N LYS A 169 -11.01 -13.96 -12.31
CA LYS A 169 -10.64 -14.94 -11.26
C LYS A 169 -9.30 -14.68 -10.58
N VAL A 170 -8.89 -13.41 -10.49
CA VAL A 170 -7.65 -12.97 -9.83
C VAL A 170 -7.90 -12.71 -8.34
N GLY A 171 -6.91 -12.83 -7.46
CA GLY A 171 -7.05 -12.44 -6.04
C GLY A 171 -7.06 -10.92 -5.86
N GLY A 172 -7.88 -10.39 -4.96
CA GLY A 172 -7.91 -8.97 -4.62
C GLY A 172 -7.04 -8.63 -3.40
N VAL A 173 -7.15 -7.37 -2.96
CA VAL A 173 -6.42 -6.85 -1.78
C VAL A 173 -6.78 -7.60 -0.48
N ARG A 174 -7.99 -8.18 -0.38
CA ARG A 174 -8.41 -8.95 0.79
C ARG A 174 -7.72 -10.31 0.86
N GLU A 175 -7.61 -10.99 -0.28
CA GLU A 175 -6.90 -12.26 -0.40
C GLU A 175 -5.41 -12.07 -0.09
N GLN A 176 -4.80 -10.97 -0.57
CA GLN A 176 -3.45 -10.57 -0.16
C GLN A 176 -3.33 -10.39 1.35
N ALA A 177 -4.21 -9.60 1.98
CA ALA A 177 -4.19 -9.39 3.42
C ALA A 177 -4.38 -10.71 4.22
N ALA A 178 -5.34 -11.54 3.82
CA ALA A 178 -5.63 -12.83 4.46
C ALA A 178 -4.46 -13.83 4.36
N ALA A 179 -3.64 -13.72 3.31
CA ALA A 179 -2.44 -14.52 3.09
C ALA A 179 -1.16 -13.87 3.68
N GLY A 180 -1.27 -12.71 4.34
CA GLY A 180 -0.11 -12.00 4.89
C GLY A 180 0.75 -11.32 3.82
N TYR A 181 0.11 -10.76 2.80
CA TYR A 181 0.73 -10.00 1.71
C TYR A 181 1.96 -10.68 1.07
N PRO A 182 1.80 -11.86 0.45
CA PRO A 182 2.90 -12.54 -0.24
C PRO A 182 3.57 -11.65 -1.30
N LEU A 183 2.82 -10.84 -2.05
CA LEU A 183 3.40 -9.91 -3.02
C LEU A 183 4.33 -8.86 -2.38
N LEU A 184 4.06 -8.44 -1.14
CA LEU A 184 4.96 -7.52 -0.44
C LEU A 184 6.20 -8.26 0.06
N ARG A 185 6.03 -9.44 0.67
CA ARG A 185 7.13 -10.23 1.26
C ARG A 185 8.07 -10.83 0.21
N GLU A 186 7.54 -11.30 -0.91
CA GLU A 186 8.29 -12.12 -1.87
C GLU A 186 8.76 -11.30 -3.09
N ILE A 187 8.13 -10.16 -3.37
CA ILE A 187 8.45 -9.34 -4.55
C ILE A 187 8.88 -7.93 -4.16
N ALA A 188 8.01 -7.18 -3.50
CA ALA A 188 8.22 -5.74 -3.33
C ALA A 188 9.38 -5.43 -2.37
N LEU A 189 9.38 -6.04 -1.18
CA LEU A 189 10.42 -5.80 -0.17
C LEU A 189 11.81 -6.29 -0.62
N PRO A 190 11.97 -7.51 -1.19
CA PRO A 190 13.27 -7.94 -1.71
C PRO A 190 13.79 -7.02 -2.82
N SER A 191 12.93 -6.60 -3.75
CA SER A 191 13.31 -5.70 -4.84
C SER A 191 13.75 -4.32 -4.33
N LEU A 192 12.98 -3.76 -3.40
CA LEU A 192 13.27 -2.46 -2.81
C LEU A 192 14.59 -2.47 -2.04
N ARG A 193 14.79 -3.47 -1.16
CA ARG A 193 16.02 -3.60 -0.37
C ARG A 193 17.22 -3.83 -1.27
N ALA A 194 17.14 -4.75 -2.24
CA ALA A 194 18.24 -5.01 -3.17
C ALA A 194 18.65 -3.75 -3.97
N ALA A 195 17.68 -2.95 -4.42
CA ALA A 195 17.98 -1.70 -5.11
C ALA A 195 18.68 -0.69 -4.18
N LEU A 196 18.18 -0.50 -2.97
CA LEU A 196 18.81 0.39 -1.98
C LEU A 196 20.22 -0.07 -1.58
N ASP A 197 20.40 -1.38 -1.35
CA ASP A 197 21.68 -1.99 -0.96
C ASP A 197 22.73 -1.89 -2.07
N SER A 198 22.31 -1.81 -3.34
CA SER A 198 23.19 -1.52 -4.48
C SER A 198 23.61 -0.04 -4.60
N GLY A 199 23.18 0.82 -3.66
CA GLY A 199 23.46 2.25 -3.66
C GLY A 199 22.56 3.08 -4.57
N ALA A 200 21.45 2.50 -5.07
CA ALA A 200 20.50 3.25 -5.87
C ALA A 200 19.85 4.37 -5.02
N THR A 201 19.51 5.48 -5.68
CA THR A 201 18.71 6.52 -5.02
C THR A 201 17.33 5.99 -4.66
N GLN A 202 16.65 6.64 -3.71
CA GLN A 202 15.27 6.30 -3.35
C GLN A 202 14.36 6.21 -4.58
N ASP A 203 14.41 7.20 -5.48
CA ASP A 203 13.58 7.22 -6.68
C ASP A 203 13.87 6.04 -7.61
N ALA A 204 15.15 5.68 -7.79
CA ALA A 204 15.54 4.52 -8.58
C ALA A 204 15.05 3.21 -7.92
N ALA A 205 15.17 3.09 -6.60
CA ALA A 205 14.71 1.90 -5.89
C ALA A 205 13.18 1.74 -5.96
N LEU A 206 12.42 2.84 -5.86
CA LEU A 206 10.97 2.84 -6.02
C LEU A 206 10.57 2.50 -7.46
N ALA A 207 11.23 3.09 -8.46
CA ALA A 207 10.98 2.79 -9.87
C ALA A 207 11.28 1.31 -10.20
N GLN A 208 12.42 0.78 -9.74
CA GLN A 208 12.78 -0.63 -9.90
C GLN A 208 11.72 -1.55 -9.28
N THR A 209 11.32 -1.25 -8.04
CA THR A 209 10.31 -2.03 -7.31
C THR A 209 8.95 -2.00 -8.01
N LEU A 210 8.56 -0.83 -8.54
CA LEU A 210 7.33 -0.70 -9.30
C LEU A 210 7.36 -1.59 -10.55
N MET A 211 8.44 -1.55 -11.32
CA MET A 211 8.54 -2.36 -12.54
C MET A 211 8.57 -3.86 -12.19
N GLN A 212 9.19 -4.25 -11.08
CA GLN A 212 9.15 -5.63 -10.58
C GLN A 212 7.73 -6.08 -10.21
N LEU A 213 6.92 -5.17 -9.63
CA LEU A 213 5.51 -5.40 -9.35
C LEU A 213 4.68 -5.48 -10.64
N VAL A 214 4.84 -4.53 -11.57
CA VAL A 214 4.13 -4.53 -12.85
C VAL A 214 4.42 -5.80 -13.66
N ALA A 215 5.65 -6.32 -13.61
CA ALA A 215 6.03 -7.54 -14.32
C ALA A 215 5.37 -8.82 -13.79
N GLN A 216 4.93 -8.84 -12.52
CA GLN A 216 4.51 -10.08 -11.85
C GLN A 216 3.05 -10.06 -11.38
N VAL A 217 2.56 -8.90 -10.95
CA VAL A 217 1.21 -8.76 -10.38
C VAL A 217 0.16 -8.75 -11.48
N ASP A 218 -0.91 -9.53 -11.29
CA ASP A 218 -2.12 -9.42 -12.10
C ASP A 218 -2.93 -8.20 -11.64
N ASP A 219 -2.49 -7.02 -12.05
CA ASP A 219 -3.04 -5.75 -11.61
C ASP A 219 -4.49 -5.57 -12.11
N LEU A 220 -5.43 -5.43 -11.16
CA LEU A 220 -6.85 -5.27 -11.45
C LEU A 220 -7.18 -3.95 -12.18
N ASN A 221 -6.39 -2.88 -12.00
CA ASN A 221 -6.57 -1.63 -12.73
C ASN A 221 -6.11 -1.77 -14.18
N LEU A 222 -5.04 -2.53 -14.45
CA LEU A 222 -4.64 -2.87 -15.82
C LEU A 222 -5.71 -3.74 -16.50
N LEU A 223 -6.21 -4.78 -15.82
CA LEU A 223 -7.28 -5.63 -16.33
C LEU A 223 -8.56 -4.83 -16.61
N HIS A 224 -8.93 -3.92 -15.72
CA HIS A 224 -10.11 -3.06 -15.91
C HIS A 224 -9.98 -2.16 -17.15
N ARG A 225 -8.80 -1.59 -17.39
CA ARG A 225 -8.59 -0.56 -18.42
C ARG A 225 -8.23 -1.13 -19.79
N GLY A 226 -7.45 -2.20 -19.82
CA GLY A 226 -6.91 -2.80 -21.04
C GLY A 226 -7.20 -4.29 -21.21
N GLY A 227 -7.97 -4.92 -20.30
CA GLY A 227 -8.23 -6.35 -20.35
C GLY A 227 -6.96 -7.20 -20.18
N ALA A 228 -7.07 -8.47 -20.56
CA ALA A 228 -5.94 -9.41 -20.50
C ALA A 228 -4.77 -8.99 -21.43
N GLU A 229 -5.07 -8.40 -22.59
CA GLU A 229 -4.07 -7.91 -23.52
C GLU A 229 -3.28 -6.73 -22.94
N GLY A 230 -3.97 -5.75 -22.35
CA GLY A 230 -3.33 -4.61 -21.71
C GLY A 230 -2.46 -5.00 -20.51
N LEU A 231 -2.93 -5.96 -19.70
CA LEU A 231 -2.13 -6.55 -18.63
C LEU A 231 -0.87 -7.24 -19.18
N ALA A 232 -1.02 -8.09 -20.19
CA ALA A 232 0.10 -8.80 -20.81
C ALA A 232 1.12 -7.83 -21.42
N TYR A 233 0.65 -6.78 -22.09
CA TYR A 233 1.51 -5.71 -22.64
C TYR A 233 2.32 -5.03 -21.53
N ALA A 234 1.67 -4.62 -20.45
CA ALA A 234 2.34 -3.95 -19.34
C ALA A 234 3.39 -4.86 -18.69
N LYS A 235 3.06 -6.14 -18.46
CA LYS A 235 3.99 -7.15 -17.95
C LYS A 235 5.20 -7.32 -18.87
N ALA A 236 4.99 -7.38 -20.19
CA ALA A 236 6.05 -7.51 -21.17
C ALA A 236 6.99 -6.29 -21.20
N GLN A 237 6.45 -5.07 -21.19
CA GLN A 237 7.26 -3.85 -21.11
C GLN A 237 8.08 -3.78 -19.83
N ALA A 238 7.48 -4.16 -18.70
CA ALA A 238 8.18 -4.19 -17.43
C ALA A 238 9.28 -5.24 -17.39
N ARG A 239 9.03 -6.45 -17.92
CA ARG A 239 10.05 -7.49 -18.04
C ARG A 239 11.20 -7.05 -18.94
N SER A 240 10.91 -6.44 -20.09
CA SER A 240 11.93 -5.92 -21.01
C SER A 240 12.80 -4.85 -20.35
N PHE A 241 12.22 -3.92 -19.58
CA PHE A 241 12.99 -2.94 -18.80
C PHE A 241 13.92 -3.60 -17.79
N LEU A 242 13.40 -4.58 -17.03
CA LEU A 242 14.19 -5.30 -16.02
C LEU A 242 15.30 -6.15 -16.66
N ASP A 243 15.02 -6.84 -17.77
CA ASP A 243 15.98 -7.68 -18.50
C ASP A 243 17.14 -6.89 -19.10
N ALA A 244 16.88 -5.66 -19.52
CA ALA A 244 17.92 -4.77 -20.01
C ALA A 244 18.87 -4.30 -18.88
N GLY A 245 18.51 -4.48 -17.61
CA GLY A 245 19.27 -4.07 -16.43
C GLY A 245 18.54 -3.08 -15.51
N GLY A 246 17.28 -2.76 -15.80
CA GLY A 246 16.43 -1.90 -14.99
C GLY A 246 17.06 -0.53 -14.69
N VAL A 247 16.97 -0.09 -13.44
CA VAL A 247 17.51 1.21 -13.01
C VAL A 247 19.05 1.27 -12.93
N ALA A 248 19.74 0.15 -13.09
CA ALA A 248 21.21 0.14 -13.16
C ALA A 248 21.73 0.59 -14.53
N GLN A 249 20.87 0.65 -15.55
CA GLN A 249 21.26 1.10 -16.88
C GLN A 249 21.44 2.61 -16.97
N PRO A 250 22.39 3.10 -17.79
CA PRO A 250 22.39 4.49 -18.23
C PRO A 250 21.07 4.83 -18.93
N GLY A 251 20.50 6.01 -18.65
CA GLY A 251 19.29 6.47 -19.32
C GLY A 251 17.99 5.74 -18.94
N TRP A 252 17.96 4.98 -17.83
CA TRP A 252 16.75 4.25 -17.37
C TRP A 252 15.50 5.15 -17.25
N ARG A 253 15.67 6.44 -16.93
CA ARG A 253 14.57 7.41 -16.86
C ARG A 253 13.93 7.65 -18.23
N ASP A 254 14.73 7.77 -19.28
CA ASP A 254 14.23 8.00 -20.63
C ASP A 254 13.50 6.76 -21.13
N GLN A 255 14.03 5.57 -20.83
CA GLN A 255 13.37 4.30 -21.13
C GLN A 255 12.03 4.17 -20.41
N LEU A 256 11.95 4.46 -19.11
CA LEU A 256 10.68 4.46 -18.37
C LEU A 256 9.70 5.52 -18.88
N SER A 257 10.19 6.69 -19.30
CA SER A 257 9.34 7.74 -19.88
C SER A 257 8.75 7.30 -21.23
N SER A 258 9.54 6.59 -22.05
CA SER A 258 9.07 5.96 -23.29
C SER A 258 8.00 4.90 -23.01
N ILE A 259 8.23 4.00 -22.04
CA ILE A 259 7.22 3.02 -21.60
C ILE A 259 5.96 3.73 -21.08
N GLY A 260 6.14 4.83 -20.33
CA GLY A 260 5.05 5.66 -19.83
C GLY A 260 4.18 6.20 -20.95
N THR A 261 4.78 6.76 -22.01
CA THR A 261 4.05 7.25 -23.19
C THR A 261 3.22 6.14 -23.84
N GLN A 262 3.78 4.92 -23.92
CA GLN A 262 3.06 3.77 -24.48
C GLN A 262 1.89 3.30 -23.59
N PHE A 263 2.03 3.41 -22.28
CA PHE A 263 0.96 3.12 -21.32
C PHE A 263 -0.17 4.14 -21.46
N VAL A 264 0.15 5.43 -21.54
CA VAL A 264 -0.82 6.52 -21.75
C VAL A 264 -1.60 6.31 -23.04
N ALA A 265 -0.91 6.03 -24.15
CA ALA A 265 -1.56 5.76 -25.45
C ALA A 265 -2.55 4.59 -25.40
N ARG A 266 -2.32 3.61 -24.51
CA ARG A 266 -3.19 2.43 -24.31
C ARG A 266 -4.13 2.59 -23.12
N ARG A 267 -4.13 3.74 -22.44
CA ARG A 267 -4.85 4.01 -21.19
C ARG A 267 -4.56 3.00 -20.07
N LEU A 268 -3.35 2.46 -20.02
CA LEU A 268 -2.92 1.50 -19.00
C LEU A 268 -2.43 2.22 -17.74
N SER A 269 -2.94 1.83 -16.57
CA SER A 269 -2.52 2.39 -15.28
C SER A 269 -2.36 1.26 -14.25
N PRO A 270 -1.12 0.94 -13.83
CA PRO A 270 -0.85 -0.11 -12.84
C PRO A 270 -1.07 0.36 -11.39
N GLY A 271 -2.29 0.80 -11.07
CA GLY A 271 -2.58 1.37 -9.75
C GLY A 271 -2.58 0.35 -8.60
N GLY A 272 -2.81 -0.94 -8.87
CA GLY A 272 -2.64 -1.98 -7.86
C GLY A 272 -1.17 -2.18 -7.49
N SER A 273 -0.27 -2.14 -8.48
CA SER A 273 1.18 -2.14 -8.26
C SER A 273 1.64 -0.86 -7.52
N ALA A 274 1.04 0.29 -7.82
CA ALA A 274 1.30 1.54 -7.11
C ALA A 274 0.92 1.46 -5.61
N ASP A 275 -0.25 0.93 -5.29
CA ASP A 275 -0.69 0.73 -3.90
C ASP A 275 0.28 -0.20 -3.15
N LEU A 276 0.76 -1.27 -3.79
CA LEU A 276 1.77 -2.18 -3.24
C LEU A 276 3.13 -1.50 -3.06
N LEU A 277 3.54 -0.63 -3.97
CA LEU A 277 4.77 0.16 -3.85
C LEU A 277 4.73 1.05 -2.60
N ALA A 278 3.63 1.76 -2.38
CA ALA A 278 3.44 2.57 -1.17
C ALA A 278 3.49 1.71 0.10
N CYS A 279 2.86 0.52 0.08
CA CYS A 279 2.93 -0.42 1.21
C CYS A 279 4.36 -0.90 1.48
N ALA A 280 5.13 -1.25 0.44
CA ALA A 280 6.51 -1.70 0.56
C ALA A 280 7.41 -0.60 1.15
N TRP A 281 7.25 0.64 0.68
CA TRP A 281 8.00 1.76 1.21
C TRP A 281 7.65 2.04 2.68
N PHE A 282 6.36 2.02 3.06
CA PHE A 282 5.96 2.13 4.46
C PHE A 282 6.61 1.05 5.32
N LEU A 283 6.55 -0.20 4.88
CA LEU A 283 7.09 -1.35 5.61
C LEU A 283 8.59 -1.27 5.82
N HIS A 284 9.33 -0.85 4.79
CA HIS A 284 10.77 -0.59 4.89
C HIS A 284 11.09 0.57 5.85
N ARG A 285 10.30 1.64 5.83
CA ARG A 285 10.52 2.81 6.68
C ARG A 285 10.16 2.56 8.14
N GLN A 286 9.11 1.78 8.43
CA GLN A 286 8.69 1.52 9.81
C GLN A 286 9.64 0.58 10.56
N GLU A 287 10.34 -0.32 9.85
CA GLU A 287 11.35 -1.19 10.47
C GLU A 287 12.67 -0.45 10.71
N THR A 288 12.99 0.55 9.88
CA THR A 288 14.27 1.28 9.95
C THR A 288 14.25 2.55 10.81
N VAL A 289 13.08 3.16 11.08
CA VAL A 289 12.95 4.50 11.74
C VAL A 289 11.98 4.54 12.93
#